data_AF-A0A504Y6U9-F1
#
_entry.id   AF-A0A504Y6U9-F1
#
_cell.length_a   1.000
_cell.length_b   1.000
_cell.length_c   1.000
_cell.angle_alpha   90.00
_cell.angle_beta   90.00
_cell.angle_gamma   90.00
#
_symmetry.space_group_name_H-M   'P 1'
#
loop_
_entity.id
_entity.type
_entity.pdbx_description
1 polymer ?
#
loop_
_entity_poly.entity_id
_entity_poly.type
_entity_poly.pdbx_seq_one_letter_code
_entity_poly.pdbx_strand_id
1 'polypeptide(L)'
;MQMPHGEAIDCLSLIKSTIDEDSVHTHVVIVFGASGDLAKKKTYPSLWWLFRDGLLPPQTFVVGYARSNLEVLTIRKQSQPYLKVKPDQSVMVNEFWSHNFYVQGDYKDPEGFIKLNTFIETKWGLNVNRIFYFAIPPTIYTHVSENIYTHCMPKSLEVWARLIIEKPFGHDLESSNALSTHLSERFTEQQIYRIDHYLGKEIVQSLIILRFTNHILGPVWNKEHIANVTISFKEPFGTEGRGGYFDHFGIIRDVVQNHLMQILSLIAMERPRSIQADDIRDEKVSSLFALLVDVYIFVISAYYLSHHIAFSVP
;
A
#
# COMPACT_ATOMS: atom_id res chain seq x y z
N MET A 1 10.86 50.21 0.66
CA MET A 1 11.74 49.04 0.86
C MET A 1 10.86 47.82 0.78
N GLN A 2 10.78 47.21 -0.41
CA GLN A 2 9.92 46.07 -0.69
C GLN A 2 10.65 44.83 -0.17
N MET A 3 10.07 44.11 0.79
CA MET A 3 10.65 42.82 1.22
C MET A 3 10.59 41.85 0.03
N PRO A 4 11.64 41.05 -0.21
CA PRO A 4 11.61 40.05 -1.26
C PRO A 4 10.45 39.09 -0.99
N HIS A 5 9.65 38.78 -2.01
CA HIS A 5 8.75 37.64 -1.98
C HIS A 5 9.58 36.41 -1.59
N GLY A 6 9.34 35.86 -0.39
CA GLY A 6 9.90 34.58 -0.01
C GLY A 6 9.49 33.56 -1.05
N GLU A 7 10.48 32.97 -1.73
CA GLU A 7 10.25 31.81 -2.59
C GLU A 7 9.50 30.79 -1.76
N ALA A 8 8.29 30.42 -2.19
CA ALA A 8 7.58 29.31 -1.58
C ALA A 8 8.49 28.10 -1.71
N ILE A 9 9.02 27.63 -0.57
CA ILE A 9 9.86 26.45 -0.54
C ILE A 9 9.04 25.31 -1.14
N ASP A 10 9.50 24.77 -2.27
CA ASP A 10 8.83 23.67 -2.95
C ASP A 10 8.80 22.46 -1.98
N CYS A 11 7.61 22.01 -1.58
CA CYS A 11 7.47 20.85 -0.70
C CYS A 11 8.23 19.62 -1.22
N LEU A 12 8.35 19.46 -2.54
CA LEU A 12 9.12 18.36 -3.12
C LEU A 12 10.61 18.50 -2.83
N SER A 13 11.15 19.73 -2.81
CA SER A 13 12.55 19.99 -2.45
C SER A 13 12.84 19.64 -0.99
N LEU A 14 11.91 19.96 -0.08
CA LEU A 14 12.00 19.56 1.34
C LEU A 14 11.99 18.05 1.49
N ILE A 15 11.06 17.35 0.82
CA ILE A 15 11.00 15.89 0.86
C ILE A 15 12.33 15.29 0.39
N LYS A 16 12.86 15.74 -0.75
CA LYS A 16 14.15 15.27 -1.27
C LYS A 16 15.29 15.47 -0.29
N SER A 17 15.35 16.63 0.39
CA SER A 17 16.38 16.90 1.39
C SER A 17 16.33 15.99 2.62
N THR A 18 15.20 15.32 2.85
CA THR A 18 14.99 14.40 3.98
C THR A 18 15.12 12.92 3.60
N ILE A 19 15.25 12.61 2.31
CA ILE A 19 15.43 11.22 1.85
C ILE A 19 16.91 10.86 2.00
N ASP A 20 17.19 9.77 2.71
CA ASP A 20 18.51 9.14 2.72
C ASP A 20 18.69 8.44 1.36
N GLU A 21 19.51 9.01 0.48
CA GLU A 21 19.73 8.48 -0.86
C GLU A 21 20.64 7.24 -0.78
N ASP A 22 20.05 6.05 -0.95
CA ASP A 22 20.84 4.84 -1.22
C ASP A 22 21.32 4.86 -2.68
N SER A 23 22.45 5.53 -2.90
CA SER A 23 23.12 5.57 -4.20
C SER A 23 24.00 4.34 -4.45
N VAL A 24 24.19 3.49 -3.44
CA VAL A 24 25.14 2.36 -3.47
C VAL A 24 24.48 1.12 -4.06
N HIS A 25 23.26 0.80 -3.63
CA HIS A 25 22.60 -0.43 -4.04
C HIS A 25 21.63 -0.24 -5.21
N THR A 26 21.56 -1.25 -6.08
CA THR A 26 20.49 -1.36 -7.06
C THR A 26 19.18 -1.76 -6.36
N HIS A 27 18.08 -1.16 -6.77
CA HIS A 27 16.74 -1.48 -6.30
C HIS A 27 15.90 -2.08 -7.43
N VAL A 28 15.24 -3.21 -7.17
CA VAL A 28 14.32 -3.82 -8.12
C VAL A 28 12.94 -3.95 -7.49
N VAL A 29 11.95 -3.35 -8.14
CA VAL A 29 10.53 -3.48 -7.81
C VAL A 29 9.92 -4.55 -8.69
N ILE A 30 9.59 -5.69 -8.11
CA ILE A 30 8.93 -6.80 -8.78
C ILE A 30 7.41 -6.63 -8.61
N VAL A 31 6.69 -6.43 -9.71
CA VAL A 31 5.23 -6.28 -9.71
C VAL A 31 4.59 -7.60 -10.13
N PHE A 32 4.20 -8.42 -9.15
CA PHE A 32 3.38 -9.61 -9.42
C PHE A 32 1.98 -9.17 -9.84
N GLY A 33 1.42 -9.77 -10.89
CA GLY A 33 0.15 -9.33 -11.45
C GLY A 33 0.29 -8.09 -12.34
N ALA A 34 1.44 -7.90 -12.97
CA ALA A 34 1.72 -6.76 -13.85
C ALA A 34 0.72 -6.59 -15.01
N SER A 35 0.01 -7.66 -15.42
CA SER A 35 -1.05 -7.61 -16.43
C SER A 35 -2.42 -7.17 -15.89
N GLY A 36 -2.55 -7.02 -14.56
CA GLY A 36 -3.80 -6.75 -13.87
C GLY A 36 -4.20 -5.27 -13.84
N ASP A 37 -5.44 -5.03 -13.40
CA ASP A 37 -6.03 -3.69 -13.32
C ASP A 37 -5.33 -2.79 -12.30
N LEU A 38 -4.97 -3.33 -11.13
CA LEU A 38 -4.27 -2.56 -10.10
C LEU A 38 -2.90 -2.08 -10.61
N ALA A 39 -2.15 -2.96 -11.27
CA ALA A 39 -0.83 -2.64 -11.81
C ALA A 39 -0.89 -1.50 -12.83
N LYS A 40 -1.76 -1.61 -13.85
CA LYS A 40 -1.83 -0.62 -14.93
C LYS A 40 -2.49 0.71 -14.52
N LYS A 41 -3.46 0.68 -13.59
CA LYS A 41 -4.22 1.87 -13.17
C LYS A 41 -3.59 2.61 -12.00
N LYS A 42 -2.78 1.94 -11.17
CA LYS A 42 -2.22 2.49 -9.94
C LYS A 42 -0.72 2.25 -9.79
N THR A 43 -0.25 1.00 -9.81
CA THR A 43 1.14 0.69 -9.46
C THR A 43 2.16 1.31 -10.43
N TYR A 44 2.04 1.07 -11.74
CA TYR A 44 2.94 1.70 -12.74
C TYR A 44 2.79 3.23 -12.78
N PRO A 45 1.58 3.82 -12.74
CA PRO A 45 1.43 5.26 -12.57
C PRO A 45 2.12 5.85 -11.34
N SER A 46 2.01 5.20 -10.17
CA SER A 46 2.68 5.65 -8.95
C SER A 46 4.21 5.55 -9.08
N LEU A 47 4.75 4.46 -9.61
CA LEU A 47 6.18 4.30 -9.88
C LEU A 47 6.69 5.35 -10.87
N TRP A 48 5.91 5.65 -11.91
CA TRP A 48 6.20 6.74 -12.84
C TRP A 48 6.24 8.10 -12.13
N TRP A 49 5.27 8.41 -11.25
CA TRP A 49 5.27 9.68 -10.53
C TRP A 49 6.47 9.81 -9.59
N LEU A 50 6.83 8.73 -8.89
CA LEU A 50 8.04 8.70 -8.05
C LEU A 50 9.32 8.89 -8.88
N PHE A 51 9.41 8.21 -10.04
CA PHE A 51 10.53 8.38 -10.97
C PHE A 51 10.63 9.81 -11.50
N ARG A 52 9.51 10.34 -12.01
CA ARG A 52 9.38 11.70 -12.55
C ARG A 52 9.78 12.75 -11.53
N ASP A 53 9.38 12.55 -10.28
CA ASP A 53 9.63 13.51 -9.21
C ASP A 53 11.01 13.31 -8.58
N GLY A 54 11.81 12.33 -9.03
CA GLY A 54 13.16 12.07 -8.50
C GLY A 54 13.13 11.57 -7.05
N LEU A 55 12.14 10.76 -6.70
CA LEU A 55 11.92 10.20 -5.36
C LEU A 55 12.30 8.71 -5.28
N LEU A 56 12.82 8.14 -6.38
CA LEU A 56 13.40 6.81 -6.41
C LEU A 56 14.93 6.91 -6.36
N PRO A 57 15.62 5.97 -5.71
CA PRO A 57 17.06 5.82 -5.87
C PRO A 57 17.42 5.75 -7.36
N PRO A 58 18.54 6.34 -7.81
CA PRO A 58 18.89 6.41 -9.24
C PRO A 58 18.93 5.05 -9.93
N GLN A 59 19.40 4.02 -9.23
CA GLN A 59 19.51 2.65 -9.73
C GLN A 59 18.25 1.81 -9.44
N THR A 60 17.07 2.35 -9.76
CA THR A 60 15.78 1.66 -9.57
C THR A 60 15.24 1.12 -10.89
N PHE A 61 14.91 -0.17 -10.88
CA PHE A 61 14.33 -0.90 -12.01
C PHE A 61 13.03 -1.60 -11.62
N VAL A 62 12.18 -1.87 -12.60
CA VAL A 62 10.88 -2.51 -12.39
C VAL A 62 10.82 -3.79 -13.22
N VAL A 63 10.42 -4.90 -12.60
CA VAL A 63 10.20 -6.19 -13.27
C VAL A 63 8.74 -6.60 -13.09
N GLY A 64 7.96 -6.55 -14.17
CA GLY A 64 6.62 -7.11 -14.16
C GLY A 64 6.66 -8.64 -14.22
N TYR A 65 5.80 -9.30 -13.46
CA TYR A 65 5.66 -10.75 -13.47
C TYR A 65 4.19 -11.17 -13.54
N ALA A 66 3.82 -11.97 -14.55
CA ALA A 66 2.50 -12.61 -14.62
C ALA A 66 2.49 -13.83 -15.56
N ARG A 67 1.38 -14.59 -15.51
CA ARG A 67 1.11 -15.76 -16.38
C ARG A 67 1.01 -15.41 -17.87
N SER A 68 0.48 -14.22 -18.16
CA SER A 68 0.25 -13.75 -19.53
C SER A 68 1.58 -13.58 -20.27
N ASN A 69 1.67 -14.03 -21.52
CA ASN A 69 2.81 -13.72 -22.36
C ASN A 69 2.67 -12.29 -22.91
N LEU A 70 3.32 -11.32 -22.26
CA LEU A 70 3.26 -9.90 -22.61
C LEU A 70 4.66 -9.34 -22.84
N GLU A 71 4.72 -8.31 -23.67
CA GLU A 71 5.87 -7.44 -23.79
C GLU A 71 5.70 -6.18 -22.94
N VAL A 72 6.81 -5.56 -22.55
CA VAL A 72 6.81 -4.27 -21.81
C VAL A 72 6.06 -3.19 -22.60
N LEU A 73 6.14 -3.19 -23.93
CA LEU A 73 5.39 -2.26 -24.78
C LEU A 73 3.87 -2.36 -24.60
N THR A 74 3.36 -3.57 -24.36
CA THR A 74 1.94 -3.79 -24.09
C THR A 74 1.54 -3.23 -22.74
N ILE A 75 2.36 -3.47 -21.70
CA ILE A 75 2.13 -2.90 -20.35
C ILE A 75 2.17 -1.37 -20.40
N ARG A 76 3.13 -0.81 -21.14
CA ARG A 76 3.25 0.63 -21.40
C ARG A 76 1.97 1.19 -22.01
N LYS A 77 1.50 0.60 -23.11
CA LYS A 77 0.28 1.04 -23.80
C LYS A 77 -0.94 0.98 -22.88
N GLN A 78 -1.06 -0.08 -22.08
CA GLN A 78 -2.18 -0.26 -21.15
C GLN A 78 -2.16 0.71 -19.96
N SER A 79 -0.96 1.11 -19.51
CA SER A 79 -0.78 2.01 -18.37
C SER A 79 -0.81 3.49 -18.78
N GLN A 80 -0.50 3.81 -20.04
CA GLN A 80 -0.39 5.17 -20.58
C GLN A 80 -1.58 6.10 -20.24
N PRO A 81 -2.85 5.67 -20.31
CA PRO A 81 -3.99 6.54 -19.96
C PRO A 81 -3.98 7.02 -18.50
N TYR A 82 -3.32 6.29 -17.60
CA TYR A 82 -3.32 6.54 -16.16
C TYR A 82 -2.07 7.27 -15.67
N LEU A 83 -1.00 7.34 -16.49
CA LEU A 83 0.25 8.00 -16.14
C LEU A 83 0.12 9.53 -15.99
N LYS A 84 -0.90 10.15 -16.63
CA LYS A 84 -1.13 11.60 -16.66
C LYS A 84 0.13 12.38 -17.08
N VAL A 85 0.76 11.94 -18.17
CA VAL A 85 1.99 12.51 -18.73
C VAL A 85 1.72 13.91 -19.28
N LYS A 86 2.57 14.89 -18.93
CA LYS A 86 2.54 16.24 -19.53
C LYS A 86 3.36 16.27 -20.83
N PRO A 87 3.07 17.18 -21.78
CA PRO A 87 3.74 17.22 -23.09
C PRO A 87 5.28 17.31 -23.04
N ASP A 88 5.82 18.00 -22.05
CA ASP A 88 7.25 18.21 -21.79
C ASP A 88 7.96 17.00 -21.18
N GLN A 89 7.23 15.95 -20.79
CA GLN A 89 7.76 14.78 -20.07
C GLN A 89 8.05 13.57 -20.95
N SER A 90 7.93 13.71 -22.28
CA SER A 90 8.05 12.59 -23.22
C SER A 90 9.39 11.85 -23.14
N VAL A 91 10.49 12.57 -22.95
CA VAL A 91 11.84 12.00 -22.79
C VAL A 91 11.93 11.17 -21.51
N MET A 92 11.51 11.74 -20.38
CA MET A 92 11.51 11.06 -19.07
C MET A 92 10.62 9.82 -19.06
N VAL A 93 9.48 9.84 -19.76
CA VAL A 93 8.62 8.66 -19.90
C VAL A 93 9.36 7.54 -20.64
N ASN A 94 10.09 7.86 -21.72
CA ASN A 94 10.87 6.86 -22.44
C ASN A 94 11.98 6.28 -21.57
N GLU A 95 12.66 7.13 -20.79
CA GLU A 95 13.67 6.71 -19.83
C GLU A 95 13.09 5.79 -18.76
N PHE A 96 11.97 6.16 -18.12
CA PHE A 96 11.25 5.30 -17.19
C PHE A 96 10.97 3.92 -17.79
N TRP A 97 10.37 3.86 -18.99
CA TRP A 97 10.05 2.58 -19.62
C TRP A 97 11.29 1.78 -20.05
N SER A 98 12.45 2.41 -20.21
CA SER A 98 13.72 1.70 -20.43
C SER A 98 14.21 0.94 -19.17
N HIS A 99 13.75 1.35 -17.98
CA HIS A 99 14.02 0.68 -16.70
C HIS A 99 12.98 -0.42 -16.38
N ASN A 100 12.01 -0.66 -17.28
CA ASN A 100 10.94 -1.63 -17.07
C ASN A 100 11.22 -2.91 -17.88
N PHE A 101 11.13 -4.04 -17.21
CA PHE A 101 11.32 -5.39 -17.76
C PHE A 101 10.12 -6.26 -17.44
N TYR A 102 10.03 -7.41 -18.11
CA TYR A 102 8.95 -8.37 -17.89
C TYR A 102 9.46 -9.81 -17.90
N VAL A 103 8.98 -10.60 -16.95
CA VAL A 103 9.24 -12.04 -16.87
C VAL A 103 7.89 -12.76 -16.82
N GLN A 104 7.65 -13.63 -17.78
CA GLN A 104 6.49 -14.52 -17.77
C GLN A 104 6.76 -15.74 -16.87
N GLY A 105 5.80 -16.08 -16.02
CA GLY A 105 5.80 -17.33 -15.25
C GLY A 105 4.49 -17.56 -14.49
N ASP A 106 4.25 -18.81 -14.08
CA ASP A 106 3.11 -19.13 -13.20
C ASP A 106 3.43 -18.79 -11.74
N TYR A 107 2.40 -18.51 -10.95
CA TYR A 107 2.56 -18.12 -9.55
C TYR A 107 2.75 -19.31 -8.60
N LYS A 108 2.42 -20.53 -9.06
CA LYS A 108 2.56 -21.77 -8.31
C LYS A 108 3.77 -22.61 -8.74
N ASP A 109 4.36 -22.28 -9.88
CA ASP A 109 5.47 -23.02 -10.48
C ASP A 109 6.83 -22.47 -10.02
N PRO A 110 7.65 -23.25 -9.28
CA PRO A 110 8.98 -22.83 -8.83
C PRO A 110 9.90 -22.39 -9.97
N GLU A 111 9.81 -23.00 -11.15
CA GLU A 111 10.68 -22.69 -12.31
C GLU A 111 10.54 -21.22 -12.75
N GLY A 112 9.34 -20.66 -12.66
CA GLY A 112 9.10 -19.25 -12.96
C GLY A 112 9.85 -18.31 -12.01
N PHE A 113 9.94 -18.66 -10.73
CA PHE A 113 10.66 -17.88 -9.73
C PHE A 113 12.17 -18.05 -9.84
N ILE A 114 12.66 -19.26 -10.16
CA ILE A 114 14.08 -19.48 -10.46
C ILE A 114 14.51 -18.64 -11.66
N LYS A 115 13.68 -18.59 -12.72
CA LYS A 115 13.90 -17.74 -13.89
C LYS A 115 13.89 -16.26 -13.52
N LEU A 116 12.95 -15.81 -12.69
CA LEU A 116 12.89 -14.43 -12.20
C LEU A 116 14.16 -14.06 -11.42
N ASN A 117 14.60 -14.91 -10.48
CA ASN A 117 15.82 -14.68 -9.72
C ASN A 117 17.04 -14.61 -10.63
N THR A 118 17.18 -15.56 -11.55
CA THR A 118 18.28 -15.62 -12.52
C THR A 118 18.31 -14.35 -13.39
N PHE A 119 17.14 -13.87 -13.83
CA PHE A 119 17.03 -12.62 -14.60
C PHE A 119 17.56 -11.42 -13.81
N ILE A 120 17.15 -11.28 -12.53
CA ILE A 120 17.60 -10.20 -11.66
C ILE A 120 19.12 -10.28 -11.42
N GLU A 121 19.63 -11.46 -11.04
CA GLU A 121 21.05 -11.67 -10.74
C GLU A 121 21.94 -11.45 -11.98
N THR A 122 21.48 -11.84 -13.17
CA THR A 122 22.22 -11.64 -14.42
C THR A 122 22.27 -10.16 -14.82
N LYS A 123 21.21 -9.40 -14.57
CA LYS A 123 21.12 -7.99 -14.94
C LYS A 123 21.88 -7.06 -13.99
N TRP A 124 21.80 -7.34 -12.69
CA TRP A 124 22.23 -6.39 -11.65
C TRP A 124 23.10 -6.99 -10.55
N GLY A 125 23.45 -8.28 -10.65
CA GLY A 125 24.27 -8.97 -9.66
C GLY A 125 23.48 -9.46 -8.43
N LEU A 126 24.23 -9.90 -7.42
CA LEU A 126 23.67 -10.56 -6.23
C LEU A 126 23.22 -9.57 -5.14
N ASN A 127 23.79 -8.36 -5.12
CA ASN A 127 23.56 -7.34 -4.11
C ASN A 127 22.52 -6.33 -4.58
N VAL A 128 21.26 -6.77 -4.60
CA VAL A 128 20.12 -5.97 -5.07
C VAL A 128 19.04 -5.94 -3.99
N ASN A 129 18.59 -4.73 -3.63
CA ASN A 129 17.42 -4.53 -2.77
C ASN A 129 16.15 -4.89 -3.57
N ARG A 130 15.26 -5.70 -3.00
CA ARG A 130 14.09 -6.23 -3.70
C ARG A 130 12.79 -5.84 -3.02
N ILE A 131 11.88 -5.22 -3.78
CA ILE A 131 10.49 -4.97 -3.35
C ILE A 131 9.58 -5.90 -4.16
N PHE A 132 8.84 -6.77 -3.49
CA PHE A 132 7.86 -7.65 -4.12
C PHE A 132 6.46 -7.08 -3.90
N TYR A 133 5.87 -6.46 -4.93
CA TYR A 133 4.52 -5.89 -4.89
C TYR A 133 3.49 -6.90 -5.36
N PHE A 134 2.52 -7.23 -4.50
CA PHE A 134 1.49 -8.23 -4.78
C PHE A 134 0.24 -7.54 -5.36
N ALA A 135 0.25 -7.27 -6.67
CA ALA A 135 -0.95 -6.85 -7.40
C ALA A 135 -1.74 -8.07 -7.93
N ILE A 136 -1.92 -9.06 -7.07
CA ILE A 136 -2.52 -10.37 -7.37
C ILE A 136 -3.67 -10.69 -6.39
N PRO A 137 -4.55 -11.64 -6.72
CA PRO A 137 -5.60 -12.09 -5.80
C PRO A 137 -5.02 -12.75 -4.53
N PRO A 138 -5.71 -12.63 -3.37
CA PRO A 138 -5.25 -13.18 -2.09
C PRO A 138 -5.11 -14.71 -2.10
N THR A 139 -5.86 -15.41 -2.96
CA THR A 139 -5.82 -16.87 -3.12
C THR A 139 -4.46 -17.42 -3.56
N ILE A 140 -3.55 -16.55 -4.00
CA ILE A 140 -2.22 -16.96 -4.48
C ILE A 140 -1.10 -16.41 -3.57
N TYR A 141 -1.41 -15.63 -2.54
CA TYR A 141 -0.41 -15.01 -1.67
C TYR A 141 0.54 -16.04 -1.05
N THR A 142 0.00 -17.15 -0.53
CA THR A 142 0.78 -18.18 0.16
C THR A 142 1.79 -18.85 -0.78
N HIS A 143 1.35 -19.20 -2.00
CA HIS A 143 2.21 -19.79 -3.03
C HIS A 143 3.31 -18.81 -3.49
N VAL A 144 2.95 -17.55 -3.74
CA VAL A 144 3.93 -16.55 -4.20
C VAL A 144 4.94 -16.24 -3.10
N SER A 145 4.50 -16.06 -1.86
CA SER A 145 5.39 -15.75 -0.74
C SER A 145 6.34 -16.92 -0.43
N GLU A 146 5.88 -18.16 -0.54
CA GLU A 146 6.70 -19.36 -0.37
C GLU A 146 7.77 -19.49 -1.47
N ASN A 147 7.38 -19.29 -2.73
CA ASN A 147 8.34 -19.33 -3.84
C ASN A 147 9.34 -18.17 -3.80
N ILE A 148 8.92 -16.97 -3.38
CA ILE A 148 9.83 -15.85 -3.14
C ILE A 148 10.86 -16.22 -2.08
N TYR A 149 10.39 -16.71 -0.94
CA TYR A 149 11.26 -17.08 0.17
C TYR A 149 12.31 -18.11 -0.24
N THR A 150 11.88 -19.11 -1.01
CA THR A 150 12.74 -20.23 -1.41
C THR A 150 13.73 -19.87 -2.52
N HIS A 151 13.32 -19.05 -3.49
CA HIS A 151 14.07 -18.89 -4.75
C HIS A 151 14.53 -17.47 -5.06
N CYS A 152 13.90 -16.44 -4.47
CA CYS A 152 14.11 -15.04 -4.85
C CYS A 152 14.62 -14.14 -3.72
N MET A 153 14.91 -14.68 -2.54
CA MET A 153 15.50 -13.88 -1.47
C MET A 153 16.93 -13.47 -1.84
N PRO A 154 17.34 -12.21 -1.56
CA PRO A 154 18.73 -11.83 -1.71
C PRO A 154 19.61 -12.65 -0.75
N LYS A 155 20.83 -12.96 -1.19
CA LYS A 155 21.75 -13.83 -0.44
C LYS A 155 22.70 -13.05 0.48
N SER A 156 22.91 -11.76 0.21
CA SER A 156 23.79 -10.89 1.01
C SER A 156 23.03 -10.22 2.14
N LEU A 157 23.70 -10.05 3.29
CA LEU A 157 23.17 -9.30 4.45
C LEU A 157 23.21 -7.78 4.25
N GLU A 158 23.89 -7.30 3.21
CA GLU A 158 24.00 -5.87 2.88
C GLU A 158 22.75 -5.33 2.18
N VAL A 159 21.89 -6.21 1.70
CA VAL A 159 20.67 -5.86 0.95
C VAL A 159 19.43 -6.48 1.59
N TRP A 160 18.29 -5.87 1.33
CA TRP A 160 17.02 -6.27 1.95
C TRP A 160 15.99 -6.72 0.91
N ALA A 161 15.02 -7.49 1.40
CA ALA A 161 13.81 -7.84 0.67
C ALA A 161 12.58 -7.39 1.46
N ARG A 162 11.61 -6.77 0.78
CA ARG A 162 10.34 -6.31 1.36
C ARG A 162 9.17 -6.74 0.50
N LEU A 163 8.06 -7.12 1.13
CA LEU A 163 6.82 -7.55 0.50
C LEU A 163 5.77 -6.47 0.72
N ILE A 164 5.14 -6.01 -0.36
CA ILE A 164 3.99 -5.11 -0.31
C ILE A 164 2.75 -5.94 -0.65
N ILE A 165 1.85 -6.08 0.32
CA ILE A 165 0.68 -6.95 0.22
C ILE A 165 -0.60 -6.11 0.31
N GLU A 166 -1.53 -6.33 -0.61
CA GLU A 166 -2.81 -5.62 -0.67
C GLU A 166 -3.91 -6.36 0.09
N LYS A 167 -4.93 -5.62 0.54
CA LYS A 167 -6.15 -6.22 1.10
C LYS A 167 -6.87 -7.08 0.04
N PRO A 168 -7.61 -8.13 0.42
CA PRO A 168 -7.97 -8.53 1.79
C PRO A 168 -6.91 -9.41 2.49
N PHE A 169 -6.77 -9.25 3.80
CA PHE A 169 -5.86 -10.03 4.67
C PHE A 169 -6.61 -11.13 5.42
N GLY A 170 -7.27 -12.02 4.66
CA GLY A 170 -8.29 -12.92 5.22
C GLY A 170 -9.69 -12.31 5.20
N HIS A 171 -10.68 -13.09 5.62
CA HIS A 171 -12.09 -12.70 5.66
C HIS A 171 -12.69 -12.76 7.09
N ASP A 172 -11.92 -13.27 8.04
CA ASP A 172 -12.23 -13.37 9.46
C ASP A 172 -10.92 -13.54 10.25
N LEU A 173 -11.04 -13.69 11.57
CA LEU A 173 -9.90 -13.85 12.46
C LEU A 173 -9.08 -15.12 12.13
N GLU A 174 -9.74 -16.24 11.89
CA GLU A 174 -9.07 -17.52 11.63
C GLU A 174 -8.25 -17.48 10.34
N SER A 175 -8.85 -17.03 9.23
CA SER A 175 -8.17 -16.91 7.95
C SER A 175 -7.08 -15.83 7.94
N SER A 176 -7.28 -14.72 8.67
CA SER A 176 -6.26 -13.69 8.87
C SER A 176 -5.06 -14.22 9.66
N ASN A 177 -5.31 -14.99 10.72
CA ASN A 177 -4.27 -15.64 11.51
C ASN A 177 -3.50 -16.68 10.67
N ALA A 178 -4.20 -17.51 9.89
CA ALA A 178 -3.55 -18.47 9.00
C ALA A 178 -2.59 -17.79 8.00
N LEU A 179 -3.03 -16.70 7.35
CA LEU A 179 -2.17 -15.92 6.45
C LEU A 179 -1.00 -15.27 7.20
N SER A 180 -1.25 -14.72 8.38
CA SER A 180 -0.22 -14.05 9.19
C SER A 180 0.85 -15.04 9.66
N THR A 181 0.45 -16.20 10.16
CA THR A 181 1.36 -17.29 10.54
C THR A 181 2.22 -17.71 9.35
N HIS A 182 1.61 -18.02 8.21
CA HIS A 182 2.33 -18.42 6.98
C HIS A 182 3.40 -17.41 6.55
N LEU A 183 3.09 -16.11 6.62
CA LEU A 183 4.02 -15.05 6.28
C LEU A 183 5.12 -14.90 7.34
N SER A 184 4.77 -14.94 8.64
CA SER A 184 5.72 -14.75 9.74
C SER A 184 6.75 -15.87 9.88
N GLU A 185 6.43 -17.09 9.41
CA GLU A 185 7.37 -18.20 9.33
C GLU A 185 8.49 -17.98 8.30
N ARG A 186 8.29 -17.05 7.35
CA ARG A 186 9.17 -16.83 6.19
C ARG A 186 9.78 -15.42 6.16
N PHE A 187 9.09 -14.44 6.71
CA PHE A 187 9.51 -13.04 6.65
C PHE A 187 9.39 -12.40 8.02
N THR A 188 10.34 -11.53 8.36
CA THR A 188 10.23 -10.71 9.57
C THR A 188 9.20 -9.62 9.36
N GLU A 189 8.60 -9.12 10.44
CA GLU A 189 7.56 -8.08 10.34
C GLU A 189 8.08 -6.78 9.68
N GLN A 190 9.38 -6.49 9.80
CA GLN A 190 10.02 -5.34 9.14
C GLN A 190 10.08 -5.49 7.60
N GLN A 191 9.91 -6.70 7.09
CA GLN A 191 9.87 -6.99 5.65
C GLN A 191 8.46 -6.92 5.08
N ILE A 192 7.41 -6.95 5.91
CA ILE A 192 6.02 -7.07 5.44
C ILE A 192 5.31 -5.71 5.52
N TYR A 193 4.89 -5.19 4.38
CA TYR A 193 4.17 -3.93 4.23
C TYR A 193 2.74 -4.22 3.78
N ARG A 194 1.82 -4.29 4.74
CA ARG A 194 0.39 -4.49 4.48
C ARG A 194 -0.24 -3.14 4.13
N ILE A 195 -0.80 -3.03 2.93
CA ILE A 195 -1.37 -1.78 2.43
C ILE A 195 -2.79 -1.59 2.94
N ASP A 196 -2.96 -0.48 3.65
CA ASP A 196 -4.22 0.25 3.72
C ASP A 196 -4.01 1.62 3.07
N HIS A 197 -4.55 1.81 1.87
CA HIS A 197 -4.32 3.02 1.09
C HIS A 197 -4.91 4.30 1.72
N TYR A 198 -5.81 4.19 2.72
CA TYR A 198 -6.29 5.36 3.46
C TYR A 198 -5.19 5.98 4.32
N LEU A 199 -4.24 5.19 4.82
CA LEU A 199 -3.08 5.69 5.56
C LEU A 199 -2.13 6.52 4.69
N GLY A 200 -2.22 6.40 3.36
CA GLY A 200 -1.49 7.22 2.40
C GLY A 200 -2.17 8.55 2.07
N LYS A 201 -3.37 8.83 2.60
CA LYS A 201 -4.07 10.10 2.35
C LYS A 201 -3.51 11.18 3.26
N GLU A 202 -3.21 12.33 2.68
CA GLU A 202 -2.65 13.51 3.37
C GLU A 202 -3.40 13.85 4.67
N ILE A 203 -4.73 13.99 4.60
CA ILE A 203 -5.57 14.33 5.76
C ILE A 203 -5.47 13.28 6.88
N VAL A 204 -5.35 11.99 6.52
CA VAL A 204 -5.21 10.91 7.50
C VAL A 204 -3.85 10.98 8.18
N GLN A 205 -2.78 11.26 7.43
CA GLN A 205 -1.43 11.45 7.98
C GLN A 205 -1.37 12.70 8.88
N SER A 206 -2.09 13.76 8.53
CA SER A 206 -2.15 14.99 9.34
C SER A 206 -2.79 14.81 10.72
N LEU A 207 -3.53 13.73 10.99
CA LEU A 207 -4.17 13.49 12.29
C LEU A 207 -3.16 13.45 13.44
N ILE A 208 -1.99 12.83 13.23
CA ILE A 208 -0.94 12.73 14.27
C ILE A 208 -0.39 14.11 14.58
N ILE A 209 -0.09 14.91 13.54
CA ILE A 209 0.42 16.28 13.67
C ILE A 209 -0.62 17.17 14.36
N LEU A 210 -1.88 17.08 13.93
CA LEU A 210 -2.99 17.83 14.49
C LEU A 210 -3.10 17.57 16.00
N ARG A 211 -3.11 16.30 16.43
CA ARG A 211 -3.33 15.94 17.83
C ARG A 211 -2.14 16.26 18.74
N PHE A 212 -0.91 15.98 18.31
CA PHE A 212 0.23 15.96 19.23
C PHE A 212 1.20 17.13 19.09
N THR A 213 1.08 17.94 18.03
CA THR A 213 1.89 19.17 17.86
C THR A 213 1.14 20.41 18.33
N ASN A 214 -0.19 20.35 18.50
CA ASN A 214 -0.99 21.50 18.91
C ASN A 214 -1.31 21.46 20.41
N HIS A 215 -0.69 22.36 21.19
CA HIS A 215 -0.91 22.47 22.63
C HIS A 215 -2.38 22.70 23.03
N ILE A 216 -3.16 23.35 22.17
CA ILE A 216 -4.58 23.65 22.43
C ILE A 216 -5.42 22.36 22.38
N LEU A 217 -5.07 21.41 21.50
CA LEU A 217 -5.87 20.20 21.30
C LEU A 217 -5.59 19.12 22.34
N GLY A 218 -4.37 19.06 22.89
CA GLY A 218 -4.01 18.04 23.88
C GLY A 218 -4.98 17.95 25.09
N PRO A 219 -5.23 19.05 25.83
CA PRO A 219 -6.08 19.01 27.03
C PRO A 219 -7.57 18.72 26.76
N VAL A 220 -8.05 18.93 25.53
CA VAL A 220 -9.46 18.77 25.16
C VAL A 220 -9.74 17.48 24.39
N TRP A 221 -8.72 16.67 24.10
CA TRP A 221 -8.87 15.42 23.35
C TRP A 221 -9.19 14.23 24.27
N ASN A 222 -10.29 14.33 25.02
CA ASN A 222 -10.71 13.31 26.00
C ASN A 222 -12.23 13.34 26.22
N LYS A 223 -12.72 12.35 26.98
CA LYS A 223 -14.15 12.16 27.29
C LYS A 223 -14.78 13.32 28.07
N GLU A 224 -13.99 14.10 28.80
CA GLU A 224 -14.50 15.25 29.55
C GLU A 224 -14.93 16.41 28.62
N HIS A 225 -14.37 16.46 27.40
CA HIS A 225 -14.60 17.55 26.45
C HIS A 225 -15.26 17.09 25.13
N ILE A 226 -15.05 15.83 24.73
CA ILE A 226 -15.59 15.27 23.49
C ILE A 226 -16.83 14.44 23.81
N ALA A 227 -17.99 14.92 23.34
CA ALA A 227 -19.25 14.21 23.49
C ALA A 227 -19.37 12.99 22.55
N ASN A 228 -18.90 13.10 21.30
CA ASN A 228 -18.88 11.99 20.34
C ASN A 228 -17.83 12.20 19.24
N VAL A 229 -17.41 11.10 18.61
CA VAL A 229 -16.59 11.08 17.39
C VAL A 229 -17.39 10.35 16.31
N THR A 230 -17.56 10.98 15.15
CA THR A 230 -18.24 10.38 13.99
C THR A 230 -17.25 10.24 12.84
N ILE A 231 -17.06 9.02 12.35
CA ILE A 231 -16.24 8.73 11.16
C ILE A 231 -17.19 8.31 10.04
N SER A 232 -17.17 9.04 8.92
CA SER A 232 -18.09 8.79 7.81
C SER A 232 -17.34 8.48 6.51
N PHE A 233 -17.78 7.43 5.84
CA PHE A 233 -17.40 7.09 4.47
C PHE A 233 -18.68 7.05 3.64
N LYS A 234 -18.66 7.76 2.51
CA LYS A 234 -19.80 7.82 1.58
C LYS A 234 -19.26 7.79 0.16
N GLU A 235 -19.87 6.97 -0.67
CA GLU A 235 -19.61 6.93 -2.10
C GLU A 235 -20.90 7.30 -2.86
N PRO A 236 -20.82 8.15 -3.89
CA PRO A 236 -21.99 8.55 -4.66
C PRO A 236 -22.38 7.51 -5.75
N PHE A 237 -21.69 6.37 -5.80
CA PHE A 237 -21.87 5.31 -6.79
C PHE A 237 -22.11 3.96 -6.11
N GLY A 238 -22.69 3.01 -6.86
CA GLY A 238 -22.98 1.66 -6.36
C GLY A 238 -21.81 0.68 -6.56
N THR A 239 -22.11 -0.60 -6.68
CA THR A 239 -21.06 -1.62 -6.90
C THR A 239 -20.48 -1.64 -8.32
N GLU A 240 -20.99 -0.83 -9.26
CA GLU A 240 -20.44 -0.61 -10.62
C GLU A 240 -19.97 -1.90 -11.32
N GLY A 241 -20.81 -2.94 -11.33
CA GLY A 241 -20.51 -4.24 -11.96
C GLY A 241 -19.60 -5.17 -11.14
N ARG A 242 -19.14 -4.76 -9.95
CA ARG A 242 -18.40 -5.59 -8.98
C ARG A 242 -19.29 -6.23 -7.92
N GLY A 243 -20.61 -6.24 -8.11
CA GLY A 243 -21.58 -6.76 -7.16
C GLY A 243 -21.27 -8.18 -6.68
N GLY A 244 -20.90 -9.09 -7.59
CA GLY A 244 -20.57 -10.47 -7.20
C GLY A 244 -19.33 -10.60 -6.29
N TYR A 245 -18.34 -9.71 -6.43
CA TYR A 245 -17.22 -9.64 -5.49
C TYR A 245 -17.68 -9.05 -4.15
N PHE A 246 -18.41 -7.93 -4.19
CA PHE A 246 -18.87 -7.23 -3.00
C PHE A 246 -19.81 -8.07 -2.13
N ASP A 247 -20.65 -8.92 -2.74
CA ASP A 247 -21.62 -9.79 -2.05
C ASP A 247 -20.96 -10.74 -1.03
N HIS A 248 -19.75 -11.24 -1.34
CA HIS A 248 -19.03 -12.16 -0.47
C HIS A 248 -18.32 -11.45 0.71
N PHE A 249 -18.02 -10.16 0.59
CA PHE A 249 -17.25 -9.40 1.60
C PHE A 249 -18.14 -8.48 2.44
N GLY A 250 -19.05 -7.77 1.79
CA GLY A 250 -19.90 -6.72 2.37
C GLY A 250 -19.11 -5.46 2.77
N ILE A 251 -19.85 -4.39 3.10
CA ILE A 251 -19.27 -3.08 3.45
C ILE A 251 -18.37 -3.14 4.70
N ILE A 252 -18.67 -4.04 5.63
CA ILE A 252 -17.90 -4.19 6.88
C ILE A 252 -16.47 -4.62 6.57
N ARG A 253 -16.28 -5.67 5.76
CA ARG A 253 -14.93 -6.12 5.40
C ARG A 253 -14.27 -5.22 4.37
N ASP A 254 -15.06 -4.65 3.46
CA ASP A 254 -14.51 -3.85 2.38
C ASP A 254 -13.95 -2.50 2.89
N VAL A 255 -14.64 -1.83 3.81
CA VAL A 255 -14.31 -0.46 4.25
C VAL A 255 -14.18 -0.31 5.77
N VAL A 256 -15.09 -0.89 6.55
CA VAL A 256 -15.13 -0.62 8.00
C VAL A 256 -13.91 -1.22 8.70
N GLN A 257 -13.70 -2.53 8.54
CA GLN A 257 -12.67 -3.32 9.22
C GLN A 257 -11.23 -2.82 8.94
N ASN A 258 -11.02 -2.20 7.77
CA ASN A 258 -9.72 -1.65 7.37
C ASN A 258 -9.70 -0.12 7.56
N HIS A 259 -10.20 0.65 6.60
CA HIS A 259 -10.03 2.09 6.49
C HIS A 259 -10.55 2.85 7.72
N LEU A 260 -11.77 2.52 8.16
CA LEU A 260 -12.37 3.23 9.29
C LEU A 260 -11.73 2.84 10.62
N MET A 261 -11.39 1.56 10.81
CA MET A 261 -10.65 1.11 12.00
C MET A 261 -9.25 1.73 12.07
N GLN A 262 -8.57 1.90 10.93
CA GLN A 262 -7.28 2.60 10.88
C GLN A 262 -7.42 4.07 11.29
N ILE A 263 -8.41 4.79 10.75
CA ILE A 263 -8.68 6.19 11.15
C ILE A 263 -9.06 6.26 12.63
N LEU A 264 -9.92 5.35 13.11
CA LEU A 264 -10.32 5.29 14.52
C LEU A 264 -9.09 5.12 15.41
N SER A 265 -8.18 4.21 15.08
CA SER A 265 -6.95 4.01 15.87
C SER A 265 -6.09 5.28 15.94
N LEU A 266 -5.99 6.05 14.85
CA LEU A 266 -5.24 7.31 14.85
C LEU A 266 -5.93 8.42 15.65
N ILE A 267 -7.26 8.40 15.74
CA ILE A 267 -8.04 9.34 16.55
C ILE A 267 -7.99 8.97 18.04
N ALA A 268 -8.03 7.67 18.35
CA ALA A 268 -8.17 7.15 19.71
C ALA A 268 -6.84 6.87 20.42
N MET A 269 -5.75 6.61 19.70
CA MET A 269 -4.45 6.29 20.30
C MET A 269 -3.94 7.37 21.25
N GLU A 270 -3.21 6.98 22.28
CA GLU A 270 -2.51 7.92 23.15
C GLU A 270 -1.33 8.58 22.44
N ARG A 271 -0.69 9.56 23.09
CA ARG A 271 0.51 10.19 22.55
C ARG A 271 1.65 9.16 22.50
N PRO A 272 2.19 8.83 21.31
CA PRO A 272 3.28 7.87 21.22
C PRO A 272 4.55 8.43 21.86
N ARG A 273 5.41 7.50 22.33
CA ARG A 273 6.70 7.84 22.95
C ARG A 273 7.61 8.64 22.01
N SER A 274 7.55 8.34 20.72
CA SER A 274 8.24 9.06 19.67
C SER A 274 7.45 8.99 18.35
N ILE A 275 8.01 9.59 17.28
CA ILE A 275 7.45 9.51 15.93
C ILE A 275 7.95 8.28 15.14
N GLN A 276 8.70 7.37 15.79
CA GLN A 276 9.15 6.14 15.16
C GLN A 276 7.97 5.22 14.85
N ALA A 277 8.09 4.45 13.77
CA ALA A 277 6.99 3.67 13.22
C ALA A 277 6.41 2.63 14.21
N ASP A 278 7.26 2.02 15.04
CA ASP A 278 6.82 1.02 16.01
C ASP A 278 6.15 1.65 17.23
N ASP A 279 6.66 2.77 17.76
CA ASP A 279 6.00 3.50 18.87
C ASP A 279 4.58 3.98 18.49
N ILE A 280 4.39 4.45 17.25
CA ILE A 280 3.07 4.82 16.74
C ILE A 280 2.18 3.58 16.62
N ARG A 281 2.73 2.45 16.17
CA ARG A 281 1.99 1.20 15.98
C ARG A 281 1.52 0.63 17.33
N ASP A 282 2.37 0.68 18.34
CA ASP A 282 2.06 0.21 19.68
C ASP A 282 0.85 0.95 20.26
N GLU A 283 0.80 2.28 20.13
CA GLU A 283 -0.36 3.05 20.61
C GLU A 283 -1.63 2.80 19.81
N LYS A 284 -1.51 2.61 18.48
CA LYS A 284 -2.65 2.19 17.66
C LYS A 284 -3.19 0.84 18.12
N VAL A 285 -2.32 -0.15 18.33
CA VAL A 285 -2.69 -1.49 18.78
C VAL A 285 -3.32 -1.44 20.18
N SER A 286 -2.70 -0.71 21.11
CA SER A 286 -3.22 -0.48 22.47
C SER A 286 -4.66 0.06 22.45
N SER A 287 -4.93 1.07 21.62
CA SER A 287 -6.28 1.65 21.48
C SER A 287 -7.31 0.66 20.94
N LEU A 288 -6.91 -0.22 20.02
CA LEU A 288 -7.78 -1.24 19.46
C LEU A 288 -8.08 -2.37 20.46
N PHE A 289 -7.12 -2.74 21.30
CA PHE A 289 -7.34 -3.71 22.39
C PHE A 289 -8.26 -3.17 23.48
N ALA A 290 -8.27 -1.86 23.70
CA ALA A 290 -9.17 -1.21 24.64
C ALA A 290 -10.63 -1.11 24.15
N LEU A 291 -10.90 -1.45 22.88
CA LEU A 291 -12.26 -1.48 22.36
C LEU A 291 -13.05 -2.62 23.00
N LEU A 292 -14.07 -2.26 23.76
CA LEU A 292 -15.07 -3.21 24.23
C LEU A 292 -15.94 -3.63 23.04
N VAL A 293 -15.91 -4.91 22.70
CA VAL A 293 -16.94 -5.52 21.85
C VAL A 293 -18.15 -5.76 22.73
N ASP A 294 -18.91 -4.70 22.97
CA ASP A 294 -20.08 -4.77 23.84
C ASP A 294 -21.27 -5.44 23.13
N VAL A 295 -22.13 -6.12 23.89
CA VAL A 295 -23.28 -6.88 23.33
C VAL A 295 -24.37 -5.94 22.77
N TYR A 296 -24.23 -4.63 22.96
CA TYR A 296 -25.16 -3.57 22.55
C TYR A 296 -24.62 -2.68 21.43
N ILE A 297 -23.72 -3.17 20.57
CA ILE A 297 -23.40 -2.43 19.34
C ILE A 297 -24.68 -2.35 18.49
N PHE A 298 -25.23 -1.14 18.35
CA PHE A 298 -26.29 -0.88 17.38
C PHE A 298 -25.69 -0.91 15.98
N VAL A 299 -25.66 -2.10 15.37
CA VAL A 299 -25.32 -2.25 13.95
C VAL A 299 -26.61 -2.10 13.14
N ILE A 300 -26.71 -1.02 12.37
CA ILE A 300 -27.76 -0.87 11.37
C ILE A 300 -27.14 -1.22 10.01
N SER A 301 -27.59 -2.33 9.44
CA SER A 301 -27.24 -2.75 8.08
C SER A 301 -28.39 -2.44 7.14
N ALA A 302 -28.09 -1.84 5.99
CA ALA A 302 -29.08 -1.51 4.97
C ALA A 302 -28.50 -1.80 3.58
N TYR A 303 -29.40 -2.10 2.64
CA TYR A 303 -29.07 -2.27 1.22
C TYR A 303 -29.79 -1.19 0.42
N TYR A 304 -29.10 -0.60 -0.55
CA TYR A 304 -29.74 0.35 -1.45
C TYR A 304 -30.59 -0.40 -2.49
N LEU A 305 -31.86 -0.04 -2.63
CA LEU A 305 -32.69 -0.43 -3.76
C LEU A 305 -32.73 0.74 -4.76
N SER A 306 -33.14 0.50 -6.01
CA SER A 306 -33.21 1.52 -7.06
C SER A 306 -33.84 2.82 -6.54
N HIS A 307 -33.03 3.89 -6.47
CA HIS A 307 -33.34 5.24 -5.95
C HIS A 307 -34.05 5.35 -4.58
N HIS A 308 -34.22 4.26 -3.83
CA HIS A 308 -34.87 4.24 -2.52
C HIS A 308 -34.11 3.35 -1.53
N ILE A 309 -33.89 3.85 -0.32
CA ILE A 309 -33.22 3.11 0.77
C ILE A 309 -34.26 2.22 1.45
N ALA A 310 -34.03 0.91 1.51
CA ALA A 310 -34.80 0.01 2.37
C ALA A 310 -33.97 -0.37 3.60
N PHE A 311 -34.53 -0.13 4.78
CA PHE A 311 -33.93 -0.54 6.06
C PHE A 311 -34.40 -1.95 6.40
N SER A 312 -33.48 -2.86 6.70
CA SER A 312 -33.78 -4.12 7.38
C SER A 312 -33.34 -3.99 8.84
N VAL A 313 -34.30 -4.06 9.76
CA VAL A 313 -34.02 -4.22 11.20
C VAL A 313 -33.97 -5.74 11.46
N PRO A 314 -33.04 -6.24 12.31
CA PRO A 314 -32.98 -7.67 12.65
C PRO A 314 -34.28 -8.22 13.25
#